data_AF-A0A958QQ63-F1
#
_entry.id   AF-A0A958QQ63-F1
#
_cell.length_a   1.000
_cell.length_b   1.000
_cell.length_c   1.000
_cell.angle_alpha   90.00
_cell.angle_beta   90.00
_cell.angle_gamma   90.00
#
_symmetry.space_group_name_H-M   'P 1'
#
loop_
_entity.id
_entity.type
_entity.pdbx_description
1 polymer ?
#
loop_
_entity_poly.entity_id
_entity_poly.type
_entity_poly.pdbx_seq_one_letter_code
_entity_poly.pdbx_strand_id
1 'polypeptide(L)'
;MFRATVLTLSVSLFCCVAPAFSDAKPVALERAKGPALHKAVGHYARARSLLIAAVREFDQATALVNPQALLDQDAFRKALLDRAEDLETVLDPQPRASEIGVRFEPDSRLLGEATKK
;
A
#
# COMPACT_ATOMS: atom_id res chain seq x y z
N MET A 1 33.78 18.36 48.12
CA MET A 1 33.99 19.06 46.83
C MET A 1 32.80 18.75 45.93
N PHE A 2 31.85 19.68 45.82
CA PHE A 2 30.67 19.55 44.96
C PHE A 2 30.97 20.19 43.60
N ARG A 3 30.78 19.46 42.51
CA ARG A 3 30.81 19.99 41.14
C ARG A 3 29.38 19.96 40.59
N ALA A 4 28.79 21.15 40.46
CA ALA A 4 27.61 21.39 39.65
C ALA A 4 28.07 22.09 38.36
N THR A 5 27.68 21.56 37.19
CA THR A 5 27.71 22.33 35.93
C THR A 5 26.58 21.86 35.01
N VAL A 6 25.45 22.57 35.14
CA VAL A 6 24.55 23.13 34.11
C VAL A 6 24.56 22.53 32.67
N LEU A 7 23.40 21.94 32.34
CA LEU A 7 22.52 22.13 31.16
C LEU A 7 23.02 22.90 29.91
N THR A 8 22.74 22.35 28.72
CA THR A 8 22.20 22.94 27.45
C THR A 8 22.89 22.34 26.21
N LEU A 9 22.37 22.26 24.98
CA LEU A 9 21.05 22.22 24.33
C LEU A 9 21.39 22.26 22.82
N SER A 10 20.94 21.29 22.00
CA SER A 10 21.08 21.28 20.52
C SER A 10 20.27 20.08 20.00
N VAL A 11 18.93 20.13 19.85
CA VAL A 11 18.14 20.83 18.82
C VAL A 11 18.62 20.56 17.39
N SER A 12 17.74 19.89 16.64
CA SER A 12 17.62 19.87 15.18
C SER A 12 18.50 18.93 14.35
N LEU A 13 18.01 17.70 14.17
CA LEU A 13 17.94 17.13 12.83
C LEU A 13 16.60 16.41 12.63
N PHE A 14 15.53 17.21 12.66
CA PHE A 14 14.24 16.82 12.07
C PHE A 14 14.46 16.82 10.55
N CYS A 15 15.00 15.72 10.03
CA CYS A 15 14.96 15.45 8.60
C CYS A 15 13.49 15.22 8.24
N CYS A 16 12.85 16.26 7.72
CA CYS A 16 11.64 16.16 6.92
C CYS A 16 11.90 15.20 5.75
N VAL A 17 11.71 13.91 5.97
CA VAL A 17 11.36 13.00 4.89
C VAL A 17 9.85 13.00 4.85
N ALA A 18 9.30 13.95 4.10
CA ALA A 18 7.96 13.76 3.56
C ALA A 18 8.10 12.62 2.55
N PRO A 19 7.45 11.45 2.75
CA PRO A 19 7.22 10.58 1.61
C PRO A 19 6.19 11.30 0.73
N ALA A 20 6.69 12.03 -0.26
CA ALA A 20 5.89 12.33 -1.44
C ALA A 20 5.62 10.98 -2.11
N PHE A 21 4.50 10.35 -1.73
CA PHE A 21 4.03 9.11 -2.31
C PHE A 21 3.57 9.40 -3.74
N SER A 22 4.55 9.46 -4.64
CA SER A 22 4.38 9.73 -6.06
C SER A 22 3.50 8.64 -6.66
N ASP A 23 2.54 9.09 -7.47
CA ASP A 23 1.56 8.34 -8.25
C ASP A 23 2.23 7.52 -9.37
N ALA A 24 3.09 6.57 -8.99
CA ALA A 24 3.83 5.71 -9.90
C ALA A 24 3.04 4.42 -10.12
N LYS A 25 2.49 4.26 -11.33
CA LYS A 25 1.81 3.03 -11.78
C LYS A 25 2.66 1.78 -11.48
N PRO A 26 2.09 0.70 -10.91
CA PRO A 26 2.85 -0.48 -10.55
C PRO A 26 3.19 -1.32 -11.80
N VAL A 27 4.38 -1.11 -12.37
CA VAL A 27 4.94 -1.96 -13.45
C VAL A 27 6.39 -2.33 -13.12
N ALA A 28 6.65 -2.78 -11.88
CA ALA A 28 8.01 -3.01 -11.40
C ALA A 28 8.38 -4.50 -11.23
N LEU A 29 7.42 -5.40 -10.97
CA LEU A 29 7.73 -6.81 -10.69
C LEU A 29 8.20 -7.60 -11.92
N GLU A 30 7.70 -7.30 -13.11
CA GLU A 30 8.08 -8.00 -14.34
C GLU A 30 9.54 -7.76 -14.76
N ARG A 31 10.18 -6.70 -14.24
CA ARG A 31 11.57 -6.35 -14.59
C ARG A 31 12.61 -7.14 -13.76
N ALA A 32 12.24 -7.62 -12.58
CA ALA A 32 13.15 -8.35 -11.70
C ALA A 32 13.20 -9.84 -12.08
N LYS A 33 14.39 -10.41 -12.23
CA LYS A 33 14.58 -11.84 -12.58
C LYS A 33 15.21 -12.62 -11.42
N GLY A 34 14.76 -13.85 -11.22
CA GLY A 34 15.36 -14.82 -10.29
C GLY A 34 15.40 -14.34 -8.82
N PRO A 35 16.56 -14.38 -8.14
CA PRO A 35 16.65 -14.12 -6.69
C PRO A 35 16.30 -12.68 -6.29
N ALA A 36 16.48 -11.70 -7.19
CA ALA A 36 16.11 -10.31 -6.94
C ALA A 36 14.60 -10.13 -6.84
N LEU A 37 13.82 -10.93 -7.57
CA LEU A 37 12.36 -10.92 -7.51
C LEU A 37 11.87 -11.43 -6.14
N HIS A 38 12.40 -12.55 -5.66
CA HIS A 38 12.03 -13.07 -4.33
C HIS A 38 12.36 -12.10 -3.20
N LYS A 39 13.50 -11.41 -3.30
CA LYS A 39 13.88 -10.36 -2.36
C LYS A 39 12.89 -9.18 -2.39
N ALA A 40 12.52 -8.72 -3.58
CA ALA A 40 11.54 -7.64 -3.74
C ALA A 40 10.16 -8.04 -3.16
N VAL A 41 9.67 -9.24 -3.48
CA VAL A 41 8.42 -9.79 -2.92
C VAL A 41 8.48 -9.84 -1.39
N GLY A 42 9.58 -10.31 -0.82
CA GLY A 42 9.77 -10.33 0.64
C GLY A 42 9.73 -8.93 1.27
N HIS A 43 10.32 -7.92 0.61
CA HIS A 43 10.25 -6.54 1.09
C HIS A 43 8.84 -5.97 1.02
N TYR A 44 8.09 -6.22 -0.06
CA TYR A 44 6.70 -5.77 -0.18
C TYR A 44 5.77 -6.46 0.84
N ALA A 45 5.92 -7.78 1.03
CA ALA A 45 5.17 -8.52 2.04
C ALA A 45 5.43 -8.01 3.46
N ARG A 46 6.69 -7.70 3.77
CA ARG A 46 7.06 -7.08 5.05
C ARG A 46 6.49 -5.67 5.20
N ALA A 47 6.53 -4.85 4.14
CA ALA A 47 5.96 -3.50 4.19
C ALA A 47 4.45 -3.55 4.49
N ARG A 48 3.72 -4.49 3.86
CA ARG A 48 2.30 -4.70 4.11
C ARG A 48 2.02 -5.09 5.57
N SER A 49 2.77 -6.03 6.13
CA SER A 49 2.56 -6.44 7.52
C SER A 49 2.82 -5.30 8.51
N LEU A 50 3.79 -4.43 8.22
CA LEU A 50 4.07 -3.24 9.03
C LEU A 50 2.94 -2.20 8.96
N LEU A 51 2.33 -1.98 7.81
CA LEU A 51 1.17 -1.08 7.68
C LEU A 51 -0.02 -1.58 8.50
N ILE A 52 -0.30 -2.89 8.45
CA ILE A 52 -1.38 -3.50 9.24
C ILE A 52 -1.08 -3.40 10.74
N ALA A 53 0.18 -3.63 11.15
CA ALA A 53 0.59 -3.45 12.54
C ALA A 53 0.43 -2.00 12.99
N ALA A 54 0.83 -1.02 12.16
CA ALA A 54 0.69 0.40 12.46
C ALA A 54 -0.77 0.80 12.68
N VAL A 55 -1.73 0.27 11.89
CA VAL A 55 -3.16 0.50 12.12
C VAL A 55 -3.60 -0.06 13.48
N ARG A 56 -3.17 -1.28 13.83
CA ARG A 56 -3.52 -1.89 15.13
C ARG A 56 -3.00 -1.07 16.31
N GLU A 57 -1.75 -0.62 16.24
CA GLU A 57 -1.13 0.23 17.27
C GLU A 57 -1.84 1.59 17.35
N PHE A 58 -2.22 2.17 16.20
CA PHE A 58 -2.99 3.40 16.15
C PHE A 58 -4.38 3.26 16.78
N ASP A 59 -5.10 2.18 16.49
CA ASP A 59 -6.41 1.89 17.07
C ASP A 59 -6.32 1.71 18.61
N GLN A 60 -5.26 1.05 19.10
CA GLN A 60 -4.99 0.92 20.54
C GLN A 60 -4.68 2.28 21.20
N ALA A 61 -3.86 3.12 20.56
CA ALA A 61 -3.54 4.45 21.08
C ALA A 61 -4.77 5.35 21.12
N THR A 62 -5.63 5.25 20.11
CA THR A 62 -6.90 6.01 20.00
C THR A 62 -7.89 5.65 21.11
N ALA A 63 -7.85 4.41 21.61
CA ALA A 63 -8.65 4.00 22.76
C ALA A 63 -8.19 4.67 24.07
N LEU A 64 -6.92 5.10 24.16
CA LEU A 64 -6.35 5.71 25.36
C LEU A 64 -6.37 7.24 25.31
N VAL A 65 -6.16 7.81 24.13
CA VAL A 65 -6.05 9.25 23.90
C VAL A 65 -6.85 9.58 22.65
N ASN A 66 -7.57 10.70 22.63
CA ASN A 66 -8.31 11.12 21.43
C ASN A 66 -7.43 12.03 20.54
N PRO A 67 -6.87 11.54 19.42
CA PRO A 67 -6.03 12.33 18.52
C PRO A 67 -6.81 13.22 17.55
N GLN A 68 -8.15 13.33 17.64
CA GLN A 68 -8.96 14.11 16.67
C GLN A 68 -8.53 15.58 16.55
N ALA A 69 -7.91 16.13 17.60
CA ALA A 69 -7.39 17.49 17.60
C ALA A 69 -6.14 17.69 16.72
N LEU A 70 -5.47 16.60 16.35
CA LEU A 70 -4.20 16.61 15.62
C LEU A 70 -4.31 15.99 14.21
N LEU A 71 -5.18 15.00 14.03
CA LEU A 71 -5.40 14.37 12.74
C LEU A 71 -6.83 13.85 12.57
N ASP A 72 -7.26 13.77 11.32
CA ASP A 72 -8.46 13.03 10.94
C ASP A 72 -8.16 11.52 10.98
N GLN A 73 -8.70 10.86 12.01
CA GLN A 73 -8.45 9.45 12.29
C GLN A 73 -8.93 8.55 11.17
N ASP A 74 -10.10 8.83 10.62
CA ASP A 74 -10.72 8.01 9.57
C ASP A 74 -9.94 8.14 8.27
N ALA A 75 -9.54 9.35 7.91
CA ALA A 75 -8.71 9.60 6.73
C ALA A 75 -7.33 8.93 6.86
N PHE A 76 -6.68 9.03 8.02
CA PHE A 76 -5.36 8.43 8.26
C PHE A 76 -5.44 6.90 8.25
N ARG A 77 -6.41 6.32 8.95
CA ARG A 77 -6.62 4.87 8.99
C ARG A 77 -6.93 4.32 7.60
N LYS A 78 -7.81 5.00 6.85
CA LYS A 78 -8.12 4.64 5.47
C LYS A 78 -6.88 4.69 4.59
N ALA A 79 -6.07 5.76 4.68
CA ALA A 79 -4.85 5.87 3.90
C ALA A 79 -3.87 4.71 4.16
N LEU A 80 -3.71 4.25 5.40
CA LEU A 80 -2.86 3.10 5.70
C LEU A 80 -3.41 1.78 5.13
N LEU A 81 -4.73 1.59 5.21
CA LEU A 81 -5.40 0.39 4.67
C LEU A 81 -5.34 0.36 3.14
N ASP A 82 -5.64 1.47 2.47
CA ASP A 82 -5.56 1.60 1.02
C ASP A 82 -4.15 1.24 0.51
N ARG A 83 -3.10 1.66 1.24
CA ARG A 83 -1.71 1.30 0.89
C ARG A 83 -1.37 -0.16 1.16
N ALA A 84 -1.94 -0.76 2.20
CA ALA A 84 -1.78 -2.19 2.44
C ALA A 84 -2.48 -3.02 1.35
N GLU A 85 -3.60 -2.54 0.81
CA GLU A 85 -4.32 -3.15 -0.31
C GLU A 85 -3.58 -2.96 -1.65
N ASP A 86 -3.01 -1.78 -1.89
CA ASP A 86 -2.13 -1.53 -3.04
C ASP A 86 -0.97 -2.53 -3.07
N LEU A 87 -0.33 -2.75 -1.91
CA LEU A 87 0.76 -3.72 -1.80
C LEU A 87 0.28 -5.17 -1.97
N GLU A 88 -0.92 -5.51 -1.50
CA GLU A 88 -1.50 -6.84 -1.75
C GLU A 88 -1.73 -7.06 -3.25
N THR A 89 -2.24 -6.05 -3.97
CA THR A 89 -2.42 -6.12 -5.42
C THR A 89 -1.11 -6.33 -6.16
N VAL A 90 -0.02 -5.77 -5.65
CA VAL A 90 1.33 -5.97 -6.20
C VAL A 90 1.84 -7.40 -5.90
N LEU A 91 1.57 -7.92 -4.70
CA LEU A 91 2.06 -9.24 -4.25
C LEU A 91 1.27 -10.41 -4.87
N ASP A 92 -0.05 -10.30 -4.90
CA ASP A 92 -0.98 -11.25 -5.47
C ASP A 92 -1.88 -10.51 -6.47
N PRO A 93 -1.43 -10.35 -7.72
CA PRO A 93 -2.23 -9.71 -8.75
C PRO A 93 -3.38 -10.65 -9.13
N GLN A 94 -4.48 -10.55 -8.40
CA GLN A 94 -5.70 -11.24 -8.76
C GLN A 94 -6.27 -10.59 -10.04
N PRO A 95 -6.75 -11.39 -11.02
CA PRO A 95 -7.47 -10.85 -12.15
C PRO A 95 -8.71 -10.15 -11.61
N ARG A 96 -8.72 -8.81 -11.67
CA ARG A 96 -9.93 -8.04 -11.34
C ARG A 96 -11.01 -8.48 -12.31
N ALA A 97 -12.04 -9.15 -11.80
CA ALA A 97 -13.28 -9.32 -12.54
C ALA A 97 -13.84 -7.91 -12.76
N SER A 98 -13.54 -7.30 -13.90
CA SER A 98 -14.17 -6.05 -14.29
C SER A 98 -15.66 -6.31 -14.39
N GLU A 99 -16.50 -5.54 -13.69
CA GLU A 99 -17.95 -5.54 -13.93
C GLU A 99 -18.26 -5.25 -15.41
N ILE A 100 -17.34 -4.59 -16.10
CA ILE A 100 -17.29 -4.40 -17.55
C ILE A 100 -16.60 -5.60 -18.22
N GLY A 101 -17.12 -6.81 -18.00
CA GLY A 101 -16.69 -7.95 -18.79
C GLY A 101 -17.13 -7.73 -20.25
N VAL A 102 -16.18 -7.74 -21.20
CA VAL A 102 -16.52 -7.76 -22.62
C VAL A 102 -17.23 -9.10 -22.89
N ARG A 103 -18.56 -9.07 -22.99
CA ARG A 103 -19.31 -10.21 -23.51
C ARG A 103 -19.04 -10.32 -25.00
N PHE A 104 -18.37 -11.40 -25.39
CA PHE A 104 -18.29 -11.79 -26.80
C PHE A 104 -19.63 -12.40 -27.19
N GLU A 105 -20.48 -11.58 -27.82
CA GLU A 105 -21.66 -12.08 -28.53
C GLU A 105 -21.21 -12.55 -29.92
N PRO A 106 -21.58 -13.76 -30.36
CA PRO A 106 -21.28 -14.22 -31.71
C PRO A 106 -22.01 -13.35 -32.73
N ASP A 107 -21.29 -12.80 -33.71
CA ASP A 107 -21.90 -12.09 -34.83
C ASP A 107 -22.76 -13.06 -35.63
N SER A 108 -24.08 -12.81 -35.63
CA SER A 108 -25.07 -13.67 -36.29
C SER A 108 -24.86 -13.80 -37.80
N ARG A 109 -24.11 -12.89 -38.41
CA ARG A 109 -23.73 -12.94 -39.83
C ARG A 109 -22.67 -14.01 -40.13
N LEU A 110 -21.87 -14.39 -39.13
CA LEU A 110 -20.81 -15.40 -39.27
C LEU A 110 -21.29 -16.81 -38.91
N LEU A 111 -22.48 -16.96 -38.32
CA LEU A 111 -23.06 -18.25 -37.93
C LEU A 111 -23.65 -19.05 -39.11
N GLY A 112 -23.83 -18.42 -40.27
CA GLY A 112 -24.38 -19.06 -41.47
C GLY A 112 -23.46 -20.11 -42.12
N GLU A 113 -22.15 -20.04 -41.87
CA GLU A 113 -21.20 -21.04 -42.38
C GLU A 113 -21.08 -22.27 -41.46
N ALA A 114 -21.37 -22.11 -40.17
CA ALA A 114 -21.29 -23.21 -39.19
C ALA A 114 -22.51 -24.16 -39.22
N THR A 115 -23.60 -23.78 -39.91
CA THR A 115 -24.88 -24.51 -39.92
C THR A 115 -25.22 -25.22 -41.23
N LYS A 116 -24.36 -25.14 -42.25
CA LYS A 116 -24.49 -25.99 -43.46
C LYS A 116 -23.92 -27.38 -43.19
N LYS A 117 -24.77 -28.29 -42.72
CA LYS A 117 -24.62 -29.74 -42.93
C LYS A 117 -25.22 -30.13 -44.28
#